data_AF-A0A2E1YRZ2-F1
#
_entry.id   AF-A0A2E1YRZ2-F1
#
_cell.length_a   1.000
_cell.length_b   1.000
_cell.length_c   1.000
_cell.angle_alpha   90.00
_cell.angle_beta   90.00
_cell.angle_gamma   90.00
#
_symmetry.space_group_name_H-M   'P 1'
#
loop_
_entity.id
_entity.type
_entity.pdbx_description
1 polymer ?
#
loop_
_entity_poly.entity_id
_entity_poly.type
_entity_poly.pdbx_seq_one_letter_code
_entity_poly.pdbx_strand_id
1 'polypeptide(L)'
;MFKISCIHSTCRPNLAKKTREKWLKHAKNSSQIEYITCYDSFDQKKIKQKVLKNKNIIDIFEPYSFGIVKKCNLAAKYAQANCIIVATDDTIPELNWDEKVLDATNWSKEVVLNTSDGTEHADKRLYMVKTVILSKKRYKKLGYILHPNFAHVFCDNFHTWISHKDDVVIQRKDIMFEH
;
A
#
# COMPACT_ATOMS: atom_id res chain seq x y z
N MET A 1 -11.74 -3.35 15.20
CA MET A 1 -11.02 -2.19 14.64
C MET A 1 -9.93 -2.71 13.71
N PHE A 2 -9.71 -2.10 12.55
CA PHE A 2 -8.70 -2.56 11.59
C PHE A 2 -7.28 -2.29 12.11
N LYS A 3 -6.37 -3.24 11.84
CA LYS A 3 -4.93 -3.14 12.19
C LYS A 3 -4.06 -2.81 10.98
N ILE A 4 -4.51 -3.15 9.78
CA ILE A 4 -3.82 -2.85 8.51
C ILE A 4 -4.82 -2.25 7.51
N SER A 5 -4.39 -1.20 6.82
CA SER A 5 -5.07 -0.64 5.65
C SER A 5 -4.24 -0.93 4.40
N CYS A 6 -4.73 -1.81 3.54
CA CYS A 6 -4.16 -1.98 2.21
C CYS A 6 -4.77 -0.96 1.26
N ILE A 7 -3.95 -0.14 0.60
CA ILE A 7 -4.37 0.81 -0.43
C ILE A 7 -3.87 0.33 -1.78
N HIS A 8 -4.74 0.29 -2.78
CA HIS A 8 -4.45 -0.33 -4.07
C HIS A 8 -4.90 0.57 -5.20
N SER A 9 -3.97 1.11 -5.98
CA SER A 9 -4.29 1.88 -7.19
C SER A 9 -4.28 0.99 -8.42
N THR A 10 -5.29 1.08 -9.29
CA THR A 10 -5.33 0.25 -10.51
C THR A 10 -6.22 0.84 -11.62
N CYS A 11 -5.91 0.51 -12.87
CA CYS A 11 -6.80 0.70 -14.02
C CYS A 11 -7.43 -0.64 -14.50
N ARG A 12 -7.19 -1.74 -13.78
CA ARG A 12 -7.54 -3.12 -14.16
C ARG A 12 -8.46 -3.75 -13.10
N PRO A 13 -9.77 -3.42 -13.07
CA PRO A 13 -10.65 -3.79 -11.97
C PRO A 13 -10.71 -5.29 -11.67
N ASN A 14 -10.72 -6.13 -12.71
CA ASN A 14 -10.80 -7.58 -12.56
C ASN A 14 -9.50 -8.16 -11.97
N LEU A 15 -8.34 -7.63 -12.37
CA LEU A 15 -7.06 -8.06 -11.83
C LEU A 15 -6.94 -7.65 -10.37
N ALA A 16 -7.25 -6.39 -10.05
CA ALA A 16 -7.18 -5.88 -8.69
C ALA A 16 -8.08 -6.65 -7.71
N LYS A 17 -9.28 -7.08 -8.14
CA LYS A 17 -10.16 -7.93 -7.31
C LYS A 17 -9.52 -9.29 -7.01
N LYS A 18 -8.96 -9.96 -8.03
CA LYS A 18 -8.25 -11.23 -7.85
C LYS A 18 -7.03 -11.08 -6.93
N THR A 19 -6.27 -10.00 -7.09
CA THR A 19 -5.10 -9.73 -6.24
C THR A 19 -5.53 -9.46 -4.80
N ARG A 20 -6.56 -8.64 -4.56
CA ARG A 20 -7.16 -8.44 -3.24
C ARG A 20 -7.61 -9.75 -2.59
N GLU A 21 -8.28 -10.63 -3.33
CA GLU A 21 -8.72 -11.94 -2.83
C GLU A 21 -7.52 -12.79 -2.36
N LYS A 22 -6.43 -12.82 -3.13
CA LYS A 22 -5.19 -13.50 -2.74
C LYS A 22 -4.59 -12.91 -1.47
N TRP A 23 -4.47 -11.58 -1.38
CA TRP A 23 -3.95 -10.89 -0.19
C TRP A 23 -4.74 -11.23 1.07
N LEU A 24 -6.08 -11.20 0.98
CA LEU A 24 -6.96 -11.52 2.10
C LEU A 24 -6.93 -13.01 2.45
N LYS A 25 -6.78 -13.90 1.45
CA LYS A 25 -6.65 -15.34 1.69
C LYS A 25 -5.31 -15.71 2.35
N HIS A 26 -4.23 -15.01 1.99
CA HIS A 26 -2.90 -15.23 2.56
C HIS A 26 -2.76 -14.61 3.96
N ALA A 27 -3.63 -13.68 4.36
CA ALA A 27 -3.64 -13.15 5.71
C ALA A 27 -4.18 -14.18 6.72
N LYS A 28 -3.53 -14.27 7.88
CA LYS A 28 -3.98 -15.05 9.04
C LYS A 28 -5.29 -14.51 9.61
N ASN A 29 -5.43 -13.17 9.70
CA ASN A 29 -6.60 -12.50 10.27
C ASN A 29 -7.18 -11.46 9.31
N SER A 30 -7.73 -11.91 8.18
CA SER A 30 -8.29 -11.03 7.14
C SER A 30 -9.40 -10.08 7.62
N SER A 31 -10.11 -10.42 8.69
CA SER A 31 -11.13 -9.54 9.32
C SER A 31 -10.56 -8.28 9.97
N GLN A 32 -9.24 -8.25 10.25
CA GLN A 32 -8.53 -7.10 10.80
C GLN A 32 -7.92 -6.20 9.73
N ILE A 33 -8.13 -6.51 8.45
CA ILE A 33 -7.59 -5.78 7.32
C ILE A 33 -8.73 -5.04 6.63
N GLU A 34 -8.57 -3.74 6.41
CA GLU A 34 -9.37 -3.03 5.42
C GLU A 34 -8.62 -2.91 4.11
N TYR A 35 -9.34 -3.06 3.00
CA TYR A 35 -8.77 -3.04 1.67
C TYR A 35 -9.46 -1.95 0.83
N ILE A 36 -8.68 -0.96 0.44
CA ILE A 36 -9.13 0.28 -0.19
C ILE A 36 -8.58 0.32 -1.61
N THR A 37 -9.42 0.06 -2.61
CA THR A 37 -9.02 0.05 -4.01
C THR A 37 -9.48 1.33 -4.71
N CYS A 38 -8.56 2.07 -5.32
CA CYS A 38 -8.84 3.23 -6.14
C CYS A 38 -8.69 2.87 -7.62
N TYR A 39 -9.81 2.83 -8.32
CA TYR A 39 -9.92 2.51 -9.73
C TYR A 39 -9.89 3.77 -10.59
N ASP A 40 -9.16 3.71 -11.71
CA ASP A 40 -9.52 4.52 -12.85
C ASP A 40 -10.82 3.98 -13.45
N SER A 41 -11.77 4.87 -13.71
CA SER A 41 -13.04 4.56 -14.35
C SER A 41 -13.29 5.48 -15.53
N PHE A 42 -13.88 4.93 -16.59
CA PHE A 42 -14.44 5.66 -17.71
C PHE A 42 -15.98 5.76 -17.62
N ASP A 43 -16.57 5.15 -16.59
CA ASP A 43 -18.01 5.15 -16.34
C ASP A 43 -18.39 6.37 -15.49
N GLN A 44 -19.03 7.36 -16.11
CA GLN A 44 -19.44 8.59 -15.44
C GLN A 44 -20.37 8.35 -14.24
N LYS A 45 -21.18 7.29 -14.24
CA LYS A 45 -22.07 6.98 -13.10
C LYS A 45 -21.26 6.53 -11.89
N LYS A 46 -20.24 5.67 -12.11
CA LYS A 46 -19.34 5.23 -11.04
C LYS A 46 -18.50 6.37 -10.50
N ILE A 47 -17.97 7.23 -11.38
CA ILE A 47 -17.22 8.43 -10.97
C ILE A 47 -18.11 9.35 -10.11
N LYS A 48 -19.38 9.55 -10.48
CA LYS A 48 -20.33 10.34 -9.68
C LYS A 48 -20.64 9.71 -8.32
N GLN A 49 -20.80 8.39 -8.27
CA GLN A 49 -20.99 7.66 -7.01
C GLN A 49 -19.75 7.74 -6.11
N LYS A 50 -18.57 7.79 -6.74
CA LYS A 50 -17.23 8.00 -6.16
C LYS A 50 -16.75 6.91 -5.22
N VAL A 51 -17.54 6.48 -4.24
CA VAL A 51 -17.14 5.52 -3.21
C VAL A 51 -18.23 4.48 -3.00
N LEU A 52 -17.83 3.20 -3.03
CA LEU A 52 -18.62 2.05 -2.61
C LEU A 52 -17.96 1.42 -1.38
N LYS A 53 -18.74 1.16 -0.34
CA LYS A 53 -18.26 0.51 0.89
C LYS A 53 -19.02 -0.79 1.11
N ASN A 54 -18.30 -1.88 1.36
CA ASN A 54 -18.86 -3.16 1.75
C ASN A 54 -17.98 -3.81 2.82
N LYS A 55 -18.44 -3.82 4.07
CA LYS A 55 -17.68 -4.30 5.23
C LYS A 55 -16.30 -3.63 5.31
N ASN A 56 -15.23 -4.40 5.17
CA ASN A 56 -13.84 -3.97 5.21
C ASN A 56 -13.27 -3.60 3.83
N ILE A 57 -14.10 -3.56 2.79
CA ILE A 57 -13.71 -3.20 1.42
C ILE A 57 -14.26 -1.82 1.07
N ILE A 58 -13.38 -0.97 0.54
CA ILE A 58 -13.72 0.35 0.02
C ILE A 58 -13.25 0.44 -1.42
N ASP A 59 -14.17 0.62 -2.37
CA ASP A 59 -13.87 0.83 -3.78
C ASP A 59 -14.10 2.31 -4.10
N ILE A 60 -13.08 2.98 -4.63
CA ILE A 60 -13.10 4.39 -5.04
C ILE A 60 -12.97 4.45 -6.56
N PHE A 61 -13.79 5.27 -7.22
CA PHE A 61 -13.80 5.43 -8.67
C PHE A 61 -13.47 6.86 -9.04
N GLU A 62 -12.36 7.06 -9.74
CA GLU A 62 -11.91 8.36 -10.22
C GLU A 62 -11.78 8.37 -11.74
N PRO A 63 -11.82 9.56 -12.39
CA PRO A 63 -11.38 9.68 -13.77
C PRO A 63 -9.95 9.17 -13.93
N TYR A 64 -9.64 8.66 -15.12
CA TYR A 64 -8.30 8.19 -15.44
C TYR A 64 -7.23 9.23 -15.06
N SER A 65 -6.21 8.76 -14.36
CA SER A 65 -5.01 9.53 -14.07
C SER A 65 -3.77 8.67 -14.29
N PHE A 66 -2.77 9.25 -14.96
CA PHE A 66 -1.50 8.58 -15.16
C PHE A 66 -0.77 8.37 -13.83
N GLY A 67 -0.21 7.18 -13.65
CA GLY A 67 0.57 6.82 -12.48
C GLY A 67 -0.25 6.48 -11.22
N ILE A 68 0.47 6.12 -10.16
CA ILE A 68 -0.13 5.59 -8.91
C ILE A 68 -0.30 6.68 -7.85
N VAL A 69 0.50 7.74 -7.89
CA VAL A 69 0.66 8.69 -6.76
C VAL A 69 -0.66 9.34 -6.35
N LYS A 70 -1.41 9.89 -7.31
CA LYS A 70 -2.71 10.52 -7.04
C LYS A 70 -3.70 9.54 -6.42
N LYS A 71 -3.78 8.32 -6.96
CA LYS A 71 -4.71 7.27 -6.50
C LYS A 71 -4.34 6.74 -5.12
N CYS A 72 -3.07 6.45 -4.86
CA CYS A 72 -2.58 6.04 -3.54
C CYS A 72 -2.88 7.11 -2.48
N ASN A 73 -2.56 8.38 -2.76
CA ASN A 73 -2.83 9.47 -1.82
C ASN A 73 -4.33 9.70 -1.60
N LEU A 74 -5.19 9.44 -2.59
CA LEU A 74 -6.64 9.49 -2.42
C LEU A 74 -7.14 8.34 -1.54
N ALA A 75 -6.70 7.10 -1.82
CA ALA A 75 -7.05 5.92 -1.04
C ALA A 75 -6.60 6.05 0.43
N ALA A 76 -5.42 6.61 0.67
CA ALA A 76 -4.86 6.82 2.00
C ALA A 76 -5.75 7.67 2.92
N LYS A 77 -6.56 8.58 2.37
CA LYS A 77 -7.51 9.38 3.16
C LYS A 77 -8.59 8.55 3.84
N TYR A 78 -8.84 7.34 3.33
CA TYR A 78 -9.80 6.39 3.89
C TYR A 78 -9.16 5.40 4.86
N ALA A 79 -7.83 5.34 4.94
CA ALA A 79 -7.12 4.42 5.81
C ALA A 79 -7.37 4.74 7.30
N GLN A 80 -7.94 3.77 8.02
CA GLN A 80 -8.26 3.86 9.44
C GLN A 80 -7.15 3.28 10.31
N ALA A 81 -6.47 2.24 9.85
CA ALA A 81 -5.47 1.52 10.64
C ALA A 81 -4.14 2.26 10.83
N ASN A 82 -3.35 1.78 11.81
CA ASN A 82 -2.03 2.34 12.11
C ASN A 82 -0.94 1.86 11.15
N CYS A 83 -1.11 0.72 10.48
CA CYS A 83 -0.25 0.24 9.40
C CYS A 83 -0.95 0.49 8.06
N ILE A 84 -0.26 1.14 7.12
CA ILE A 84 -0.75 1.39 5.76
C ILE A 84 0.22 0.75 4.76
N ILE A 85 -0.32 -0.04 3.83
CA ILE A 85 0.44 -0.79 2.82
C ILE A 85 -0.06 -0.43 1.42
N VAL A 86 0.86 -0.12 0.51
CA VAL A 86 0.53 0.04 -0.92
C VAL A 86 0.60 -1.33 -1.60
N ALA A 87 -0.55 -1.82 -2.04
CA ALA A 87 -0.69 -3.00 -2.89
C ALA A 87 -0.67 -2.60 -4.38
N THR A 88 -0.11 -3.48 -5.21
CA THR A 88 -0.11 -3.38 -6.68
C THR A 88 -0.90 -4.53 -7.29
N ASP A 89 -1.07 -4.51 -8.62
CA ASP A 89 -1.81 -5.55 -9.33
C ASP A 89 -1.07 -6.90 -9.40
N ASP A 90 0.26 -6.86 -9.34
CA ASP A 90 1.17 -7.99 -9.56
C ASP A 90 1.85 -8.50 -8.29
N THR A 91 1.83 -7.75 -7.18
CA THR A 91 2.48 -8.20 -5.95
C THR A 91 1.59 -9.11 -5.11
N ILE A 92 2.12 -10.25 -4.66
CA ILE A 92 1.44 -11.23 -3.79
C ILE A 92 2.23 -11.41 -2.48
N PRO A 93 1.61 -11.17 -1.31
CA PRO A 93 2.27 -11.41 -0.03
C PRO A 93 2.41 -12.90 0.25
N GLU A 94 3.39 -13.27 1.06
CA GLU A 94 3.50 -14.63 1.59
C GLU A 94 2.33 -15.02 2.53
N LEU A 95 2.26 -16.29 2.92
CA LEU A 95 1.28 -16.76 3.91
C LEU A 95 1.52 -16.13 5.29
N ASN A 96 0.43 -15.77 5.97
CA ASN A 96 0.40 -15.14 7.28
C ASN A 96 1.18 -13.81 7.36
N TRP A 97 1.30 -13.10 6.24
CA TRP A 97 2.06 -11.84 6.13
C TRP A 97 1.60 -10.76 7.13
N ASP A 98 0.31 -10.71 7.43
CA ASP A 98 -0.31 -9.70 8.29
C ASP A 98 0.22 -9.77 9.72
N GLU A 99 0.38 -10.98 10.27
CA GLU A 99 0.98 -11.19 11.59
C GLU A 99 2.45 -10.76 11.58
N LYS A 100 3.24 -11.20 10.59
CA LYS A 100 4.66 -10.84 10.47
C LYS A 100 4.88 -9.33 10.36
N VAL A 101 4.01 -8.63 9.63
CA VAL A 101 4.04 -7.16 9.50
C VAL A 101 3.64 -6.49 10.80
N LEU A 102 2.60 -6.96 11.49
CA LEU A 102 2.16 -6.37 12.75
C LEU A 102 3.19 -6.54 13.86
N ASP A 103 3.86 -7.69 13.91
CA ASP A 103 4.89 -8.00 14.90
C ASP A 103 6.23 -7.33 14.60
N ALA A 104 6.40 -6.74 13.41
CA ALA A 104 7.65 -6.13 12.99
C ALA A 104 8.08 -4.94 13.83
N THR A 105 7.12 -4.20 14.38
CA THR A 105 7.39 -2.94 15.07
C THR A 105 6.18 -2.43 15.82
N ASN A 106 6.39 -1.39 16.62
CA ASN A 106 5.32 -0.61 17.22
C ASN A 106 4.79 0.44 16.22
N TRP A 107 3.67 0.11 15.57
CA TRP A 107 2.97 0.97 14.58
C TRP A 107 2.42 2.30 15.12
N SER A 108 2.51 2.57 16.43
CA SER A 108 2.22 3.91 16.99
C SER A 108 3.37 4.92 16.79
N LYS A 109 4.58 4.44 16.46
CA LYS A 109 5.75 5.27 16.16
C LYS A 109 5.79 5.66 14.67
N GLU A 110 6.66 6.60 14.31
CA GLU A 110 6.99 6.84 12.91
C GLU A 110 7.88 5.70 12.42
N VAL A 111 7.35 4.89 11.51
CA VAL A 111 8.08 3.75 10.93
C VAL A 111 7.76 3.61 9.45
N VAL A 112 8.72 3.08 8.71
CA VAL A 112 8.63 2.53 7.35
C VAL A 112 9.26 1.16 7.36
N LEU A 113 8.59 0.16 6.80
CA LEU A 113 9.10 -1.21 6.74
C LEU A 113 9.76 -1.46 5.38
N ASN A 114 10.98 -2.00 5.39
CA ASN A 114 11.67 -2.44 4.18
C ASN A 114 11.63 -3.98 4.08
N THR A 115 10.71 -4.48 3.26
CA THR A 115 10.48 -5.91 3.02
C THR A 115 11.18 -6.39 1.77
N SER A 116 11.19 -7.71 1.55
CA SER A 116 11.69 -8.33 0.33
C SER A 116 10.60 -8.38 -0.74
N ASP A 117 10.99 -8.24 -2.00
CA ASP A 117 10.12 -8.50 -3.17
C ASP A 117 10.62 -9.69 -4.03
N GLY A 118 11.76 -10.28 -3.68
CA GLY A 118 12.36 -11.41 -4.39
C GLY A 118 13.31 -10.98 -5.51
N THR A 119 13.45 -9.67 -5.78
CA THR A 119 14.32 -9.18 -6.84
C THR A 119 15.73 -8.82 -6.34
N GLU A 120 16.08 -9.08 -5.08
CA GLU A 120 17.37 -8.77 -4.45
C GLU A 120 18.59 -9.36 -5.18
N HIS A 121 18.44 -10.49 -5.87
CA HIS A 121 19.52 -11.07 -6.67
C HIS A 121 19.84 -10.25 -7.93
N ALA A 122 18.84 -9.57 -8.50
CA ALA A 122 18.97 -8.75 -9.69
C ALA A 122 19.18 -7.26 -9.36
N ASP A 123 18.46 -6.77 -8.36
CA ASP A 123 18.51 -5.40 -7.90
C ASP A 123 19.41 -5.25 -6.66
N LYS A 124 20.62 -4.75 -6.89
CA LYS A 124 21.65 -4.56 -5.87
C LYS A 124 21.40 -3.35 -4.95
N ARG A 125 20.31 -2.60 -5.12
CA ARG A 125 19.93 -1.48 -4.24
C ARG A 125 19.28 -2.01 -2.96
N LEU A 126 20.09 -2.57 -2.06
CA LEU A 126 19.64 -3.21 -0.81
C LEU A 126 18.78 -2.31 0.08
N TYR A 127 19.03 -1.00 0.04
CA TYR A 127 18.33 0.00 0.84
C TYR A 127 16.94 0.37 0.28
N MET A 128 16.60 -0.05 -0.94
CA MET A 128 15.39 0.39 -1.60
C MET A 128 14.13 -0.21 -0.95
N VAL A 129 13.18 0.66 -0.64
CA VAL A 129 11.85 0.30 -0.15
C VAL A 129 10.96 0.06 -1.37
N LYS A 130 10.73 -1.21 -1.69
CA LYS A 130 10.02 -1.62 -2.92
C LYS A 130 8.51 -1.71 -2.72
N THR A 131 8.09 -2.25 -1.58
CA THR A 131 6.71 -2.18 -1.10
C THR A 131 6.58 -1.06 -0.10
N VAL A 132 5.74 -0.07 -0.37
CA VAL A 132 5.53 1.06 0.54
C VAL A 132 4.64 0.62 1.71
N ILE A 133 5.26 0.45 2.87
CA ILE A 133 4.61 0.05 4.13
C ILE A 133 5.02 1.06 5.19
N LEU A 134 4.07 1.83 5.72
CA LEU A 134 4.36 2.88 6.70
C LEU A 134 3.30 3.03 7.77
N SER A 135 3.71 3.59 8.91
CA SER A 135 2.77 3.97 9.96
C SER A 135 1.85 5.11 9.52
N LYS A 136 0.65 5.12 10.09
CA LYS A 136 -0.27 6.27 10.02
C LYS A 136 0.36 7.53 10.61
N LYS A 137 1.22 7.40 11.64
CA LYS A 137 1.95 8.54 12.21
C LYS A 137 2.89 9.17 11.18
N ARG A 138 3.64 8.34 10.43
CA ARG A 138 4.50 8.80 9.33
C ARG A 138 3.68 9.46 8.22
N TYR A 139 2.57 8.83 7.81
CA TYR A 139 1.64 9.40 6.83
C TYR A 139 1.14 10.79 7.26
N LYS A 140 0.71 10.95 8.51
CA LYS A 140 0.23 12.23 9.06
C LYS A 140 1.30 13.32 9.06
N LYS A 141 2.56 12.99 9.36
CA LYS A 141 3.67 13.95 9.34
C LYS A 141 3.98 14.45 7.93
N LEU A 142 4.00 13.55 6.95
CA LEU A 142 4.30 13.90 5.56
C LEU A 142 3.11 14.55 4.84
N GLY A 143 1.88 14.16 5.20
CA GLY A 143 0.66 14.56 4.49
C GLY A 143 0.38 13.75 3.22
N TYR A 144 1.20 12.75 2.91
CA TYR A 144 1.08 11.90 1.71
C TYR A 144 1.67 10.50 1.95
N ILE A 145 1.31 9.53 1.10
CA ILE A 145 1.96 8.22 1.00
C ILE A 145 3.13 8.29 0.01
N LEU A 146 2.87 8.86 -1.18
CA LEU A 146 3.85 9.14 -2.21
C LEU A 146 3.85 10.64 -2.49
N HIS A 147 5.02 11.24 -2.68
CA HIS A 147 5.12 12.70 -2.74
C HIS A 147 4.34 13.27 -3.96
N PRO A 148 3.43 14.27 -3.78
CA PRO A 148 2.49 14.71 -4.82
C PRO A 148 3.10 15.27 -6.11
N ASN A 149 4.36 15.74 -6.07
CA ASN A 149 5.04 16.24 -7.28
C ASN A 149 5.49 15.13 -8.23
N PHE A 150 5.37 13.85 -7.85
CA PHE A 150 5.63 12.71 -8.72
C PHE A 150 4.31 12.17 -9.30
N ALA A 151 4.36 11.65 -10.52
CA ALA A 151 3.24 10.89 -11.09
C ALA A 151 3.43 9.38 -10.92
N HIS A 152 4.64 8.88 -11.23
CA HIS A 152 4.99 7.47 -11.19
C HIS A 152 6.50 7.30 -10.93
N VAL A 153 7.33 7.52 -11.95
CA VAL A 153 8.79 7.28 -11.88
C VAL A 153 9.43 8.07 -10.73
N PHE A 154 10.36 7.45 -10.02
CA PHE A 154 11.12 7.99 -8.88
C PHE A 154 10.32 8.26 -7.59
N CYS A 155 9.02 7.99 -7.54
CA CYS A 155 8.26 8.17 -6.30
C CYS A 155 8.73 7.22 -5.18
N ASP A 156 9.15 6.01 -5.55
CA ASP A 156 9.78 4.98 -4.73
C ASP A 156 11.20 5.37 -4.30
N ASN A 157 12.01 5.92 -5.21
CA ASN A 157 13.34 6.46 -4.88
C ASN A 157 13.23 7.57 -3.83
N PHE A 158 12.32 8.52 -4.03
CA PHE A 158 12.10 9.61 -3.07
C PHE A 158 11.59 9.08 -1.73
N HIS A 159 10.60 8.18 -1.76
CA HIS A 159 10.08 7.54 -0.55
C HIS A 159 11.19 6.81 0.23
N THR A 160 12.05 6.08 -0.47
CA THR A 160 13.22 5.43 0.10
C THR A 160 14.14 6.45 0.75
N TRP A 161 14.58 7.47 0.00
CA TRP A 161 15.53 8.48 0.47
C TRP A 161 15.03 9.21 1.71
N ILE A 162 13.79 9.73 1.70
CA ILE A 162 13.26 10.51 2.83
C ILE A 162 13.05 9.63 4.07
N SER A 163 12.78 8.34 3.90
CA SER A 163 12.59 7.42 5.03
C SER A 163 13.91 7.08 5.71
N HIS A 164 14.98 6.85 4.94
CA HIS A 164 16.33 6.65 5.49
C HIS A 164 16.89 7.93 6.10
N LYS A 165 16.69 9.08 5.43
CA LYS A 165 17.11 10.39 5.95
C LYS A 165 16.53 10.69 7.33
N ASP A 166 15.28 10.30 7.57
CA ASP A 166 14.57 10.53 8.82
C ASP A 166 14.81 9.42 9.87
N ASP A 167 15.63 8.42 9.56
CA ASP A 167 15.95 7.28 10.44
C ASP A 167 14.70 6.52 10.95
N VAL A 168 13.73 6.29 10.04
CA VAL A 168 12.47 5.59 10.37
C VAL A 168 12.33 4.22 9.72
N VAL A 169 13.37 3.74 9.02
CA VAL A 169 13.32 2.48 8.27
C VAL A 169 13.68 1.29 9.16
N ILE A 170 12.82 0.27 9.15
CA ILE A 170 13.07 -1.02 9.80
C ILE A 170 13.26 -2.07 8.72
N GLN A 171 14.39 -2.76 8.76
CA GLN A 171 14.71 -3.83 7.81
C GLN A 171 13.99 -5.12 8.22
N ARG A 172 13.14 -5.65 7.35
CA ARG A 172 12.43 -6.94 7.51
C ARG A 172 12.42 -7.71 6.18
N LYS A 173 13.63 -7.99 5.67
CA LYS A 173 13.84 -8.75 4.43
C LYS A 173 13.44 -10.23 4.53
N ASP A 174 13.09 -10.69 5.72
CA ASP A 174 12.47 -11.98 5.98
C ASP A 174 10.97 -12.01 5.66
N ILE A 175 10.33 -10.85 5.42
CA ILE A 175 8.94 -10.76 4.96
C ILE A 175 8.93 -10.59 3.44
N MET A 176 8.19 -11.45 2.75
CA MET A 176 8.15 -11.48 1.28
C MET A 176 6.82 -10.94 0.71
N PHE A 177 6.94 -10.05 -0.26
CA PHE A 177 5.87 -9.57 -1.14
C PHE A 177 6.31 -9.81 -2.59
N GLU A 178 6.11 -11.02 -3.10
CA GLU A 178 6.59 -11.48 -4.41
C GLU A 178 6.02 -10.62 -5.54
N HIS A 179 6.88 -10.16 -6.45
CA HIS A 179 6.53 -9.39 -7.64
C HIS A 179 6.58 -10.24 -8.92
#